data_AF-A0A382XGM7-F1
#
_entry.id   AF-A0A382XGM7-F1
#
_cell.length_a   1.000
_cell.length_b   1.000
_cell.length_c   1.000
_cell.angle_alpha   90.00
_cell.angle_beta   90.00
_cell.angle_gamma   90.00
#
_symmetry.space_group_name_H-M   'P 1'
#
loop_
_entity.id
_entity.type
_entity.pdbx_description
1 polymer ?
#
loop_
_entity_poly.entity_id
_entity_poly.type
_entity_poly.pdbx_seq_one_letter_code
_entity_poly.pdbx_strand_id
1 'polypeptide(L)' 'MKYVHPKKLKVLIALFFGSAGMGIFVGLVIATGIQSLYITFLGVVNLCLGGFVAYLLMTQKAKVRDSRKK' A
#
# COMPACT_ATOMS: atom_id res chain seq x y z
N MET A 1 1.02 5.19 17.87
CA MET A 1 1.47 4.30 16.78
C MET A 1 2.92 3.93 16.98
N LYS A 2 3.26 2.64 16.92
CA LYS A 2 4.66 2.18 17.04
C LYS A 2 5.42 2.59 15.77
N TYR A 3 6.62 3.17 15.93
CA TYR A 3 7.46 3.58 14.80
C TYR A 3 7.84 2.37 13.95
N VAL A 4 7.64 2.47 12.64
CA VAL A 4 8.00 1.44 11.67
C VAL A 4 9.03 2.02 10.72
N HIS A 5 10.12 1.27 10.50
CA HIS A 5 11.23 1.75 9.70
C HIS A 5 10.78 2.14 8.27
N PRO A 6 11.14 3.33 7.76
CA PRO A 6 10.58 3.88 6.53
C PRO A 6 10.88 3.02 5.30
N LYS A 7 12.00 2.28 5.28
CA LYS A 7 12.28 1.31 4.19
C LYS A 7 11.20 0.23 4.11
N LYS A 8 10.75 -0.31 5.26
CA LYS A 8 9.71 -1.34 5.28
C LYS A 8 8.37 -0.80 4.80
N LEU A 9 8.01 0.44 5.19
CA LEU A 9 6.80 1.08 4.70
C LEU A 9 6.84 1.33 3.18
N LYS A 10 7.96 1.81 2.64
CA LYS A 10 8.09 2.03 1.19
C LYS A 10 7.92 0.73 0.40
N VAL A 11 8.52 -0.36 0.87
CA VAL A 11 8.35 -1.68 0.26
C VAL A 11 6.89 -2.14 0.33
N LEU A 12 6.25 -1.94 1.48
CA LEU A 12 4.85 -2.31 1.68
C LEU A 12 3.90 -1.50 0.78
N ILE A 13 4.13 -0.20 0.63
CA ILE A 13 3.39 0.67 -0.30
C ILE A 13 3.56 0.17 -1.73
N ALA A 14 4.80 -0.11 -2.17
CA ALA A 14 5.05 -0.61 -3.52
C ALA A 14 4.36 -1.95 -3.79
N LEU A 15 4.37 -2.86 -2.80
CA LEU A 15 3.68 -4.14 -2.89
C LEU A 15 2.17 -3.95 -3.07
N PHE A 16 1.55 -3.12 -2.22
CA PHE A 16 0.11 -2.85 -2.26
C PHE A 16 -0.32 -2.12 -3.53
N PHE A 17 0.39 -1.07 -3.95
CA PHE A 17 0.07 -0.36 -5.19
C PHE A 17 0.29 -1.22 -6.44
N GLY A 18 1.37 -2.01 -6.47
CA GLY A 18 1.65 -2.92 -7.60
C GLY A 18 0.57 -3.99 -7.74
N SER A 19 0.20 -4.65 -6.63
CA SER A 19 -0.86 -5.67 -6.64
C SER A 19 -2.25 -5.08 -6.84
N ALA A 20 -2.51 -3.85 -6.37
CA ALA A 20 -3.76 -3.14 -6.65
C ALA A 20 -3.91 -2.82 -8.14
N GLY A 21 -2.87 -2.27 -8.77
CA GLY A 21 -2.86 -1.97 -10.20
C GLY A 21 -3.07 -3.23 -11.04
N MET A 22 -2.33 -4.30 -10.74
CA MET A 22 -2.52 -5.60 -11.43
C MET A 22 -3.90 -6.19 -11.17
N GLY A 23 -4.41 -6.15 -9.94
CA GLY A 23 -5.73 -6.66 -9.60
C GLY A 23 -6.85 -5.93 -10.35
N ILE A 24 -6.81 -4.59 -10.38
CA ILE A 24 -7.79 -3.80 -11.13
C ILE A 24 -7.69 -4.07 -12.63
N PHE A 25 -6.47 -4.14 -13.18
CA PHE A 25 -6.27 -4.43 -14.60
C PHE A 25 -6.82 -5.82 -14.99
N VAL A 26 -6.45 -6.85 -14.24
CA VAL A 26 -6.95 -8.22 -14.46
C VAL A 26 -8.46 -8.27 -14.28
N GLY A 27 -8.99 -7.62 -13.25
CA GLY A 27 -10.42 -7.58 -12.96
C GLY A 27 -11.25 -6.93 -14.08
N LEU A 28 -10.74 -5.87 -14.71
CA LEU A 28 -11.46 -5.15 -15.76
C LEU A 28 -11.23 -5.70 -17.18
N VAL A 29 -10.05 -6.24 -17.47
CA VAL A 29 -9.64 -6.58 -18.84
C VAL A 29 -9.66 -8.09 -19.10
N ILE A 30 -9.36 -8.92 -18.09
CA ILE A 30 -9.15 -10.36 -18.27
C ILE A 30 -10.28 -11.19 -17.66
N ALA A 31 -10.74 -10.81 -16.47
CA ALA A 31 -11.77 -11.53 -15.76
C ALA A 31 -13.16 -11.29 -16.38
N THR A 32 -13.98 -12.34 -16.44
CA THR A 32 -15.33 -12.28 -17.01
C THR A 32 -16.39 -12.64 -15.97
N GLY A 33 -17.60 -12.10 -16.16
CA GLY A 33 -18.73 -12.33 -15.27
C GLY A 33 -18.49 -11.83 -13.85
N ILE A 34 -18.99 -12.57 -12.86
CA ILE A 34 -18.95 -12.20 -11.44
C ILE A 34 -17.51 -12.10 -10.88
N GLN A 35 -16.56 -12.85 -11.47
CA GLN A 35 -15.16 -12.82 -11.04
C GLN A 35 -14.51 -11.45 -11.28
N SER A 36 -14.92 -10.73 -12.33
CA SER A 36 -14.48 -9.36 -12.62
C SER A 36 -14.78 -8.42 -11.46
N LEU A 37 -15.99 -8.51 -10.90
CA LEU A 37 -16.42 -7.70 -9.76
C LEU A 37 -15.56 -7.99 -8.52
N TYR A 38 -15.36 -9.26 -8.18
CA TYR A 38 -14.55 -9.62 -7.00
C TYR A 38 -13.09 -9.21 -7.13
N ILE A 39 -12.46 -9.47 -8.28
CA ILE A 39 -11.04 -9.15 -8.50
C ILE A 39 -10.84 -7.63 -8.52
N THR A 40 -11.71 -6.89 -9.22
CA THR A 40 -11.65 -5.43 -9.26
C THR A 40 -11.88 -4.85 -7.86
N PHE A 41 -12.86 -5.34 -7.11
CA PHE A 41 -13.15 -4.89 -5.75
C PHE A 41 -11.97 -5.14 -4.81
N LEU A 42 -11.37 -6.33 -4.86
CA LEU A 42 -10.16 -6.64 -4.09
C LEU A 42 -8.99 -5.74 -4.50
N GLY A 43 -8.84 -5.43 -5.79
CA GLY A 43 -7.86 -4.46 -6.28
C GLY A 43 -8.06 -3.05 -5.69
N VAL A 44 -9.31 -2.58 -5.61
CA VAL A 44 -9.66 -1.28 -4.99
C VAL A 44 -9.39 -1.29 -3.48
N VAL A 45 -9.76 -2.35 -2.77
CA VAL A 45 -9.45 -2.49 -1.33
C VAL A 45 -7.95 -2.42 -1.10
N ASN A 46 -7.17 -3.10 -1.94
CA ASN A 46 -5.73 -3.13 -1.87
C ASN A 46 -5.09 -1.75 -2.18
N LEU A 47 -5.71 -0.98 -3.06
CA LEU A 47 -5.36 0.43 -3.32
C LEU A 47 -5.60 1.30 -2.07
N CYS A 48 -6.74 1.12 -1.39
CA CYS A 48 -7.03 1.82 -0.13
C CYS A 48 -6.02 1.47 0.97
N LEU A 49 -5.64 0.19 1.11
CA LEU A 49 -4.61 -0.26 2.05
C LEU A 49 -3.25 0.36 1.72
N GLY A 50 -2.85 0.37 0.45
CA GLY A 50 -1.65 1.07 -0.01
C GLY A 50 -1.67 2.55 0.34
N GLY A 51 -2.80 3.23 0.12
CA GLY A 51 -3.01 4.63 0.50
C GLY A 51 -2.92 4.87 2.01
N PHE A 52 -3.47 3.98 2.83
CA PHE A 52 -3.36 4.05 4.28
C PHE A 52 -1.92 3.88 4.76
N VAL A 53 -1.16 2.94 4.19
CA VAL A 53 0.27 2.76 4.52
C VAL A 53 1.09 3.97 4.05
N ALA A 54 0.76 4.57 2.92
CA ALA A 54 1.38 5.82 2.46
C ALA A 54 1.09 6.99 3.41
N TYR A 55 -0.16 7.10 3.88
CA TYR A 55 -0.54 8.06 4.92
C TYR A 55 0.26 7.84 6.22
N LEU A 56 0.45 6.58 6.64
CA LEU A 56 1.31 6.26 7.79
C LEU A 56 2.78 6.64 7.56
N LEU A 57 3.29 6.54 6.33
CA LEU A 57 4.65 6.96 6.02
C LEU A 57 4.78 8.49 6.15
N MET A 58 3.78 9.24 5.69
CA MET A 58 3.74 10.70 5.75
C MET A 58 3.53 11.25 7.17
N THR A 59 2.69 10.59 7.97
CA THR A 59 2.33 11.04 9.32
C THR A 59 3.27 10.53 10.42
N GLN A 60 4.13 9.55 10.12
CA GLN A 60 5.21 9.19 11.03
C GLN A 60 6.18 10.35 11.16
N LYS A 61 6.16 11.03 12.33
CA LYS A 61 7.24 11.95 12.70
C LYS A 61 8.56 11.20 12.52
N ALA A 62 9.43 11.74 11.67
CA ALA A 62 10.78 11.20 11.52
C ALA A 62 11.36 11.07 12.93
N LYS A 63 11.88 9.88 13.27
CA LYS A 63 12.67 9.72 14.48
C LYS A 63 13.81 10.71 14.30
N VAL A 64 13.71 11.90 14.93
CA VAL A 64 14.81 12.86 14.98
C VAL A 64 15.97 12.03 15.46
N ARG A 65 16.97 11.85 14.58
CA ARG A 65 18.20 11.19 14.98
C ARG A 65 18.70 12.05 16.13
N ASP A 66 18.62 11.50 17.33
CA ASP A 66 19.08 12.16 18.53
C ASP A 66 20.58 12.39 18.29
N SER A 67 20.97 13.61 17.90
CA SER A 67 22.38 13.99 17.65
C SER A 67 23.23 13.84 18.92
N ARG A 68 22.61 13.47 20.05
CA ARG A 68 23.22 13.19 21.35
C ARG A 68 23.83 11.80 21.46
N LYS A 69 23.72 10.92 20.46
CA LYS A 69 24.48 9.67 20.39
C LYS A 69 25.47 9.71 19.21
N LYS A 70 26.68 10.21 19.50
CA LYS A 70 27.89 10.00 18.70
C LYS A 70 28.31 8.54 18.79
#